data_AF-D0I3F0-F1
#
_entry.id   AF-D0I3F0-F1
#
_cell.length_a   1.000
_cell.length_b   1.000
_cell.length_c   1.000
_cell.angle_alpha   90.00
_cell.angle_beta   90.00
_cell.angle_gamma   90.00
#
_symmetry.space_group_name_H-M   'P 1'
#
loop_
_entity.id
_entity.type
_entity.pdbx_description
1 polymer ?
#
loop_
_entity_poly.entity_id
_entity_poly.type
_entity_poly.pdbx_seq_one_letter_code
_entity_poly.pdbx_strand_id
1 'polypeptide(L)'
;MGEHGQYSSEYRWRKGVVREIQREGNTLIDGELKHQWVLIRYDSEGQAVYQQYRLNGVLLPIRSTELVRYYQQAQKALEAAQTLGKNKKYFFQGHGNQREFEECGTGDVKTLKFTVAFPDDIQQRLRQEDNFIAAVGTVEGDINTVETMIVLGDGSVNCFEMPRLTGDKPLNEKTRP
;
A
#
# COMPACT_ATOMS: atom_id res chain seq x y z
N MET A 1 -4.26 9.55 -9.34
CA MET A 1 -2.79 9.50 -9.54
C MET A 1 -2.23 10.85 -9.12
N GLY A 2 -1.37 10.90 -8.10
CA GLY A 2 -0.95 12.14 -7.44
C GLY A 2 0.19 12.84 -8.16
N GLU A 3 0.18 14.18 -8.16
CA GLU A 3 1.14 15.08 -8.81
C GLU A 3 2.59 15.01 -8.27
N HIS A 4 2.95 13.99 -7.50
CA HIS A 4 4.20 13.93 -6.72
C HIS A 4 4.90 12.57 -6.88
N GLY A 5 5.22 12.21 -8.13
CA GLY A 5 5.98 11.00 -8.46
C GLY A 5 5.20 9.70 -8.28
N GLN A 6 5.76 8.63 -8.83
CA GLN A 6 5.21 7.27 -8.77
C GLN A 6 6.32 6.33 -8.26
N TYR A 7 6.25 5.98 -6.98
CA TYR A 7 7.22 5.09 -6.35
C TYR A 7 6.54 4.10 -5.40
N SER A 8 7.17 2.94 -5.23
CA SER A 8 6.81 1.95 -4.21
C SER A 8 7.76 2.06 -3.03
N SER A 9 7.29 1.70 -1.83
CA SER A 9 8.15 1.60 -0.64
C SER A 9 7.87 0.31 0.10
N GLU A 10 8.92 -0.44 0.38
CA GLU A 10 8.90 -1.66 1.16
C GLU A 10 9.60 -1.44 2.50
N TYR A 11 9.01 -1.99 3.56
CA TYR A 11 9.49 -1.82 4.92
C TYR A 11 9.71 -3.20 5.56
N ARG A 12 10.90 -3.45 6.10
CA ARG A 12 11.16 -4.61 6.94
C ARG A 12 11.14 -4.21 8.40
N TRP A 13 10.30 -4.88 9.17
CA TRP A 13 10.11 -4.61 10.60
C TRP A 13 10.68 -5.72 11.46
N ARG A 14 11.20 -5.38 12.64
CA ARG A 14 11.58 -6.36 13.67
C ARG A 14 11.24 -5.81 15.04
N LYS A 15 10.38 -6.51 15.78
CA LYS A 15 9.93 -6.11 17.13
C LYS A 15 9.38 -4.66 17.16
N GLY A 16 8.57 -4.29 16.17
CA GLY A 16 7.96 -2.96 16.09
C GLY A 16 8.89 -1.83 15.61
N VAL A 17 10.15 -2.12 15.29
CA VAL A 17 11.11 -1.13 14.78
C VAL A 17 11.44 -1.43 13.31
N VAL A 18 11.43 -0.40 12.46
CA VAL A 18 11.84 -0.53 11.05
C VAL A 18 13.34 -0.82 10.99
N ARG A 19 13.72 -1.81 10.19
CA ARG A 19 15.11 -2.26 10.00
C ARG A 19 15.63 -1.99 8.60
N GLU A 20 14.74 -1.98 7.63
CA GLU A 20 15.08 -1.71 6.23
C GLU A 20 13.94 -0.95 5.58
N ILE A 21 14.30 0.04 4.76
CA ILE A 21 13.40 0.75 3.86
C ILE A 21 14.01 0.65 2.48
N GLN A 22 13.25 0.09 1.54
CA GLN A 22 13.56 0.12 0.12
C GLN A 22 12.51 0.96 -0.60
N ARG A 23 12.93 1.90 -1.44
CA ARG A 23 12.02 2.71 -2.26
C ARG A 23 12.55 2.80 -3.67
N GLU A 24 11.67 2.60 -4.63
CA GLU A 24 12.02 2.64 -6.06
C GLU A 24 10.88 3.24 -6.87
N GLY A 25 11.24 4.03 -7.87
CA GLY A 25 10.31 4.59 -8.83
C GLY A 25 10.70 6.00 -9.26
N ASN A 26 9.77 6.73 -9.84
CA ASN A 26 10.01 8.09 -10.33
C ASN A 26 9.61 9.11 -9.27
N THR A 27 10.44 10.12 -9.06
CA THR A 27 10.17 11.27 -8.21
C THR A 27 10.32 12.56 -8.99
N LEU A 28 9.53 13.57 -8.65
CA LEU A 28 9.62 14.89 -9.27
C LEU A 28 10.66 15.72 -8.52
N ILE A 29 11.76 16.06 -9.17
CA ILE A 29 12.82 16.91 -8.63
C ILE A 29 13.09 18.03 -9.63
N ASP A 30 12.95 19.27 -9.16
CA ASP A 30 13.13 20.49 -9.98
C ASP A 30 12.25 20.50 -11.24
N GLY A 31 11.05 19.93 -11.15
CA GLY A 31 10.09 19.84 -12.26
C GLY A 31 10.36 18.67 -13.23
N GLU A 32 11.39 17.87 -13.01
CA GLU A 32 11.71 16.71 -13.83
C GLU A 32 11.46 15.39 -13.09
N LEU A 33 10.88 14.41 -13.80
CA LEU A 33 10.77 13.05 -13.29
C LEU A 33 12.13 12.38 -13.36
N LYS A 34 12.66 12.00 -12.20
CA LYS A 34 13.93 11.29 -12.06
C LYS A 34 13.68 9.96 -11.37
N HIS A 35 14.29 8.91 -11.89
CA HIS A 35 14.23 7.59 -11.30
C HIS A 35 15.08 7.57 -10.02
N GLN A 36 14.45 7.29 -8.89
CA GLN A 36 15.10 7.12 -7.60
C GLN A 36 15.15 5.64 -7.22
N TRP A 37 16.24 5.28 -6.55
CA TRP A 37 16.36 4.03 -5.81
C TRP A 37 17.00 4.33 -4.46
N VAL A 38 16.36 3.90 -3.38
CA VAL A 38 16.75 4.18 -1.99
C VAL A 38 16.76 2.87 -1.22
N LEU A 39 17.85 2.63 -0.49
CA LEU A 39 17.95 1.57 0.51
C LEU A 39 18.54 2.15 1.79
N ILE A 40 17.81 2.04 2.90
CA ILE A 40 18.25 2.51 4.21
C ILE A 40 18.09 1.36 5.21
N ARG A 41 19.10 1.12 6.05
CA ARG A 41 19.00 0.20 7.18
C ARG A 41 19.16 0.92 8.50
N TYR A 42 18.34 0.53 9.47
CA TYR A 42 18.34 1.08 10.81
C TYR A 42 18.71 0.02 11.84
N ASP A 43 19.39 0.45 12.90
CA ASP A 43 19.64 -0.38 14.07
C ASP A 43 18.38 -0.50 14.98
N SER A 44 18.57 -1.01 16.21
CA SER A 44 17.47 -1.14 17.18
C SER A 44 17.00 0.18 17.77
N GLU A 45 17.83 1.22 17.70
CA GLU A 45 17.57 2.54 18.27
C GLU A 45 16.99 3.50 17.22
N GLY A 46 16.90 3.05 15.96
CA GLY A 46 16.41 3.87 14.85
C GLY A 46 17.49 4.75 14.23
N GLN A 47 18.78 4.46 14.49
CA GLN A 47 19.89 5.14 13.83
C GLN A 47 20.18 4.46 12.49
N ALA A 48 20.41 5.27 11.45
CA ALA A 48 20.76 4.75 10.13
C ALA A 48 22.19 4.20 10.14
N VAL A 49 22.35 2.90 9.88
CA VAL A 49 23.65 2.21 9.86
C VAL A 49 24.12 1.89 8.43
N TYR A 50 23.22 2.00 7.45
CA TYR A 50 23.55 1.87 6.03
C TYR A 50 22.59 2.73 5.22
N GLN A 51 23.11 3.37 4.17
CA GLN A 51 22.31 4.12 3.22
C GLN A 51 22.89 3.97 1.81
N GLN A 52 21.99 3.90 0.83
CA GLN A 52 22.35 3.99 -0.56
C GLN A 52 21.20 4.67 -1.30
N TYR A 53 21.49 5.80 -1.93
CA TYR A 53 20.52 6.57 -2.70
C TYR A 53 21.08 6.84 -4.08
N ARG A 54 20.34 6.41 -5.10
CA ARG A 54 20.64 6.66 -6.49
C ARG A 54 19.55 7.51 -7.11
N LEU A 55 19.95 8.53 -7.84
CA LEU A 55 19.05 9.34 -8.65
C LEU A 55 19.53 9.32 -10.10
N ASN A 56 18.72 8.78 -11.01
CA ASN A 56 19.12 8.45 -12.38
C ASN A 56 20.46 7.69 -12.43
N GLY A 57 20.65 6.75 -11.50
CA GLY A 57 21.87 5.95 -11.38
C GLY A 57 23.03 6.63 -10.65
N VAL A 58 22.98 7.94 -10.41
CA VAL A 58 24.03 8.69 -9.69
C VAL A 58 23.89 8.47 -8.19
N LEU A 59 24.96 7.97 -7.54
CA LEU A 59 24.98 7.77 -6.08
C LEU A 59 25.11 9.12 -5.37
N LEU A 60 24.15 9.42 -4.49
CA LEU A 60 24.07 10.66 -3.74
C LEU A 60 23.97 10.39 -2.23
N PRO A 61 24.52 11.25 -1.37
CA PRO A 61 24.31 11.15 0.07
C PRO A 61 22.88 11.54 0.43
N ILE A 62 22.29 10.84 1.40
CA ILE A 62 21.02 11.25 2.02
C ILE A 62 21.34 12.15 3.22
N ARG A 63 20.60 13.25 3.37
CA ARG A 63 20.76 14.16 4.52
C ARG A 63 20.23 13.51 5.79
N SER A 64 20.84 13.80 6.94
CA SER A 64 20.39 13.27 8.24
C SER A 64 18.91 13.57 8.53
N THR A 65 18.45 14.77 8.16
CA THR A 65 17.04 15.17 8.30
C THR A 65 16.11 14.33 7.42
N GLU A 66 16.56 13.86 6.25
CA GLU A 66 15.77 12.97 5.40
C GLU A 66 15.75 11.54 5.93
N LEU A 67 16.86 11.02 6.47
CA LEU A 67 16.88 9.72 7.16
C LEU A 67 15.85 9.69 8.30
N VAL A 68 15.80 10.73 9.12
CA VAL A 68 14.79 10.85 10.19
C VAL A 68 13.37 10.87 9.60
N ARG A 69 13.14 11.56 8.48
CA ARG A 69 11.83 11.57 7.82
C ARG A 69 11.42 10.19 7.31
N TYR A 70 12.33 9.44 6.69
CA TYR A 70 12.07 8.07 6.25
C TYR A 70 11.68 7.17 7.43
N TYR A 71 12.41 7.25 8.53
CA TYR A 71 12.10 6.51 9.75
C TYR A 71 10.70 6.86 10.28
N GLN A 72 10.38 8.16 10.40
CA GLN A 72 9.08 8.62 10.87
C GLN A 72 7.93 8.22 9.94
N GLN A 73 8.13 8.26 8.62
CA GLN A 73 7.14 7.79 7.64
C GLN A 73 6.84 6.31 7.83
N ALA A 74 7.88 5.49 8.02
CA ALA A 74 7.71 4.08 8.30
C ALA A 74 6.87 3.89 9.59
N GLN A 75 7.24 4.58 10.69
CA GLN A 75 6.54 4.43 11.97
C GLN A 75 5.05 4.80 11.86
N LYS A 76 4.73 5.88 11.15
CA LYS A 76 3.33 6.26 10.87
C LYS A 76 2.59 5.19 10.07
N ALA A 77 3.25 4.54 9.09
CA ALA A 77 2.63 3.46 8.34
C ALA A 77 2.31 2.25 9.24
N LEU A 78 3.22 1.91 10.17
CA LEU A 78 2.97 0.86 11.16
C LEU A 78 1.81 1.23 12.11
N GLU A 79 1.79 2.45 12.63
CA GLU A 79 0.70 2.95 13.49
C GLU A 79 -0.66 2.91 12.78
N ALA A 80 -0.69 3.31 11.51
CA ALA A 80 -1.90 3.23 10.68
C ALA A 80 -2.36 1.77 10.53
N ALA A 81 -1.46 0.85 10.19
CA ALA A 81 -1.79 -0.58 10.07
C ALA A 81 -2.29 -1.19 11.40
N GLN A 82 -1.66 -0.84 12.53
CA GLN A 82 -2.10 -1.27 13.86
C GLN A 82 -3.48 -0.72 14.21
N THR A 83 -3.75 0.54 13.86
CA THR A 83 -5.05 1.18 14.10
C THR A 83 -6.15 0.50 13.31
N LEU A 84 -5.90 0.15 12.03
CA LEU A 84 -6.83 -0.64 11.23
C LEU A 84 -7.13 -1.99 11.91
N GLY A 85 -6.09 -2.72 12.33
CA GLY A 85 -6.26 -4.00 13.02
C GLY A 85 -7.06 -3.88 14.32
N LYS A 86 -6.78 -2.88 15.16
CA LYS A 86 -7.54 -2.61 16.41
C LYS A 86 -9.02 -2.34 16.14
N ASN A 87 -9.31 -1.64 15.04
CA ASN A 87 -10.67 -1.28 14.65
C ASN A 87 -11.36 -2.38 13.81
N LYS A 88 -10.76 -3.56 13.68
CA LYS A 88 -11.24 -4.68 12.83
C LYS A 88 -11.50 -4.23 11.39
N LYS A 89 -10.64 -3.35 10.88
CA LYS A 89 -10.65 -2.88 9.49
C LYS A 89 -9.57 -3.59 8.71
N TYR A 90 -9.91 -3.96 7.49
CA TYR A 90 -9.06 -4.72 6.59
C TYR A 90 -8.92 -3.98 5.27
N PHE A 91 -7.73 -4.10 4.70
CA PHE A 91 -7.51 -3.78 3.30
C PHE A 91 -8.01 -4.94 2.45
N PHE A 92 -8.78 -4.63 1.41
CA PHE A 92 -9.20 -5.58 0.39
C PHE A 92 -9.13 -4.92 -0.99
N GLN A 93 -8.91 -5.75 -2.01
CA GLN A 93 -8.78 -5.32 -3.39
C GLN A 93 -9.33 -6.40 -4.32
N GLY A 94 -9.74 -6.01 -5.51
CA GLY A 94 -10.43 -6.91 -6.43
C GLY A 94 -10.94 -6.20 -7.68
N HIS A 95 -11.59 -6.97 -8.53
CA HIS A 95 -12.16 -6.51 -9.80
C HIS A 95 -13.68 -6.60 -9.76
N GLY A 96 -14.36 -5.79 -10.57
CA GLY A 96 -15.80 -5.82 -10.73
C GLY A 96 -16.49 -4.50 -10.38
N ASN A 97 -17.70 -4.64 -9.86
CA ASN A 97 -18.60 -3.53 -9.57
C ASN A 97 -19.18 -3.66 -8.16
N GLN A 98 -20.16 -2.81 -7.82
CA GLN A 98 -20.78 -2.84 -6.50
C GLN A 98 -21.47 -4.17 -6.16
N ARG A 99 -22.00 -4.89 -7.16
CA ARG A 99 -22.79 -6.12 -6.95
C ARG A 99 -21.91 -7.37 -6.94
N GLU A 100 -21.01 -7.45 -7.90
CA GLU A 100 -20.10 -8.58 -8.12
C GLU A 100 -18.66 -8.05 -8.08
N PHE A 101 -17.98 -8.33 -6.98
CA PHE A 101 -16.59 -7.96 -6.71
C PHE A 101 -15.78 -9.22 -6.44
N GLU A 102 -14.88 -9.56 -7.34
CA GLU A 102 -13.98 -10.70 -7.21
C GLU A 102 -12.72 -10.29 -6.46
N GLU A 103 -12.52 -10.83 -5.25
CA GLU A 103 -11.37 -10.51 -4.41
C GLU A 103 -10.06 -11.06 -5.00
N CYS A 104 -9.05 -10.18 -5.10
CA CYS A 104 -7.70 -10.57 -5.46
C CYS A 104 -7.15 -11.60 -4.45
N GLY A 105 -6.52 -12.66 -4.97
CA GLY A 105 -5.86 -13.70 -4.18
C GLY A 105 -6.75 -14.92 -3.89
N THR A 106 -8.00 -14.70 -3.45
CA THR A 106 -8.94 -15.81 -3.18
C THR A 106 -9.85 -16.13 -4.36
N GLY A 107 -10.20 -15.14 -5.18
CA GLY A 107 -11.20 -15.28 -6.24
C GLY A 107 -12.64 -15.34 -5.72
N ASP A 108 -12.86 -15.04 -4.43
CA ASP A 108 -14.20 -15.03 -3.85
C ASP A 108 -15.00 -13.86 -4.43
N VAL A 109 -16.23 -14.13 -4.85
CA VAL A 109 -17.15 -13.09 -5.34
C VAL A 109 -17.97 -12.56 -4.18
N LYS A 110 -17.94 -11.24 -3.99
CA LYS A 110 -18.60 -10.52 -2.90
C LYS A 110 -19.42 -9.35 -3.41
N THR A 111 -20.30 -8.84 -2.56
CA THR A 111 -21.01 -7.59 -2.77
C THR A 111 -20.37 -6.47 -1.97
N LEU A 112 -20.23 -5.29 -2.58
CA LEU A 112 -19.72 -4.09 -1.92
C LEU A 112 -20.87 -3.25 -1.34
N LYS A 113 -20.70 -2.84 -0.09
CA LYS A 113 -21.52 -1.79 0.55
C LYS A 113 -20.66 -0.58 0.83
N PHE A 114 -21.18 0.62 0.59
CA PHE A 114 -20.44 1.85 0.83
C PHE A 114 -21.07 2.61 1.98
N THR A 115 -20.29 2.97 3.00
CA THR A 115 -20.78 3.78 4.14
C THR A 115 -20.74 5.28 3.84
N VAL A 116 -19.90 5.68 2.89
CA VAL A 116 -19.74 7.05 2.44
C VAL A 116 -20.42 7.24 1.08
N ALA A 117 -21.11 8.37 0.92
CA ALA A 117 -21.63 8.75 -0.38
C ALA A 117 -20.48 9.24 -1.26
N PHE A 118 -20.18 8.49 -2.33
CA PHE A 118 -19.31 8.97 -3.39
C PHE A 118 -20.07 9.94 -4.31
N PRO A 119 -19.36 10.86 -4.99
CA PRO A 119 -19.90 11.66 -6.09
C PRO A 119 -20.64 10.82 -7.14
N ASP A 120 -21.62 11.41 -7.82
CA ASP A 120 -22.54 10.68 -8.72
C ASP A 120 -21.83 9.98 -9.90
N ASP A 121 -20.77 10.59 -10.42
CA ASP A 121 -19.91 10.04 -11.48
C ASP A 121 -19.20 8.75 -11.02
N ILE A 122 -18.62 8.77 -9.82
CA ILE A 122 -18.00 7.59 -9.21
C ILE A 122 -19.04 6.50 -8.95
N GLN A 123 -20.22 6.89 -8.44
CA GLN A 123 -21.32 5.97 -8.19
C GLN A 123 -21.84 5.31 -9.46
N GLN A 124 -21.94 6.08 -10.56
CA GLN A 124 -22.34 5.54 -11.85
C GLN A 124 -21.33 4.51 -12.35
N ARG A 125 -20.04 4.86 -12.28
CA ARG A 125 -18.94 3.98 -12.68
C ARG A 125 -18.92 2.68 -11.89
N LEU A 126 -19.06 2.75 -10.57
CA LEU A 126 -19.13 1.56 -9.69
C LEU A 126 -20.34 0.65 -9.95
N ARG A 127 -21.37 1.13 -10.65
CA ARG A 127 -22.55 0.32 -11.03
C ARG A 127 -22.47 -0.27 -12.43
N GLN A 128 -21.77 0.39 -13.35
CA GLN A 128 -21.85 0.11 -14.79
C GLN A 128 -20.58 -0.50 -15.36
N GLU A 129 -19.44 -0.23 -14.75
CA GLU A 129 -18.13 -0.62 -15.27
C GLU A 129 -17.51 -1.73 -14.44
N ASP A 130 -16.64 -2.50 -15.08
CA ASP A 130 -15.69 -3.37 -14.41
C ASP A 130 -14.48 -2.54 -13.97
N ASN A 131 -14.25 -2.49 -12.66
CA ASN A 131 -13.27 -1.62 -12.02
C ASN A 131 -12.32 -2.43 -11.16
N PHE A 132 -11.06 -2.00 -11.12
CA PHE A 132 -10.18 -2.37 -10.03
C PHE A 132 -10.48 -1.49 -8.82
N ILE A 133 -10.81 -2.09 -7.68
CA ILE A 133 -11.13 -1.39 -6.44
C ILE A 133 -10.15 -1.85 -5.37
N ALA A 134 -9.50 -0.90 -4.71
CA ALA A 134 -8.74 -1.14 -3.48
C ALA A 134 -9.27 -0.25 -2.36
N ALA A 135 -9.64 -0.84 -1.25
CA ALA A 135 -10.38 -0.17 -0.19
C ALA A 135 -10.01 -0.67 1.20
N VAL A 136 -10.41 0.10 2.20
CA VAL A 136 -10.34 -0.24 3.62
C VAL A 136 -11.75 -0.25 4.19
N GLY A 137 -12.06 -1.26 5.00
CA GLY A 137 -13.33 -1.35 5.71
C GLY A 137 -13.53 -2.70 6.40
N THR A 138 -14.77 -3.20 6.51
CA THR A 138 -15.06 -4.49 7.14
C THR A 138 -15.31 -5.58 6.10
N VAL A 139 -14.99 -6.82 6.47
CA VAL A 139 -15.14 -8.01 5.62
C VAL A 139 -15.99 -9.02 6.39
N GLU A 140 -17.19 -9.32 5.90
CA GLU A 140 -18.20 -10.12 6.59
C GLU A 140 -18.90 -11.08 5.62
N GLY A 141 -18.52 -12.37 5.62
CA GLY A 141 -19.07 -13.36 4.68
C GLY A 141 -18.89 -12.91 3.23
N ASP A 142 -20.01 -12.79 2.53
CA ASP A 142 -20.07 -12.38 1.11
C ASP A 142 -20.19 -10.86 0.92
N ILE A 143 -20.03 -10.07 2.00
CA ILE A 143 -20.18 -8.63 1.98
C ILE A 143 -18.91 -7.95 2.48
N ASN A 144 -18.37 -7.06 1.65
CA ASN A 144 -17.33 -6.13 2.05
C ASN A 144 -17.94 -4.73 2.19
N THR A 145 -17.80 -4.13 3.36
CA THR A 145 -18.24 -2.75 3.60
C THR A 145 -17.04 -1.81 3.40
N VAL A 146 -17.08 -1.01 2.36
CA VAL A 146 -16.11 0.03 2.01
C VAL A 146 -16.37 1.29 2.83
N GLU A 147 -15.37 1.65 3.64
CA GLU A 147 -15.38 2.88 4.43
C GLU A 147 -14.46 3.95 3.85
N THR A 148 -13.36 3.52 3.25
CA THR A 148 -12.41 4.39 2.57
C THR A 148 -11.95 3.75 1.27
N MET A 149 -12.09 4.48 0.17
CA MET A 149 -11.58 4.07 -1.13
C MET A 149 -10.13 4.56 -1.27
N ILE A 150 -9.21 3.65 -1.55
CA ILE A 150 -7.79 3.95 -1.73
C ILE A 150 -7.49 4.15 -3.22
N VAL A 151 -7.99 3.24 -4.06
CA VAL A 151 -7.82 3.26 -5.51
C VAL A 151 -9.12 2.87 -6.20
N LEU A 152 -9.48 3.62 -7.24
CA LEU A 152 -10.46 3.24 -8.24
C LEU A 152 -9.78 3.30 -9.62
N GLY A 153 -9.42 2.12 -10.11
CA GLY A 153 -8.78 1.90 -11.41
C GLY A 153 -9.77 1.33 -12.41
N ASP A 154 -9.40 1.33 -13.69
CA ASP A 154 -10.10 0.49 -14.67
C ASP A 154 -9.87 -1.00 -14.35
N GLY A 155 -10.68 -1.89 -14.94
CA GLY A 155 -10.56 -3.33 -14.75
C GLY A 155 -9.24 -3.96 -15.24
N SER A 156 -8.38 -3.20 -15.94
CA SER A 156 -7.09 -3.70 -16.45
C SER A 156 -5.94 -3.56 -15.45
N VAL A 157 -6.15 -2.85 -14.35
CA VAL A 157 -5.14 -2.69 -13.29
C VAL A 157 -4.92 -4.02 -12.58
N ASN A 158 -3.70 -4.54 -12.61
CA ASN A 158 -3.36 -5.75 -11.88
C ASN A 158 -3.51 -5.57 -10.36
N CYS A 159 -3.98 -6.62 -9.69
CA CYS A 159 -3.95 -6.74 -8.24
C CYS A 159 -2.56 -6.39 -7.67
N PHE A 160 -2.54 -5.61 -6.60
CA PHE A 160 -1.30 -5.35 -5.86
C PHE A 160 -0.77 -6.66 -5.29
N GLU A 161 0.48 -6.96 -5.59
CA GLU A 161 1.16 -8.10 -4.98
C GLU A 161 1.40 -7.81 -3.50
N MET A 162 1.03 -8.79 -2.66
CA MET A 162 1.42 -8.73 -1.26
C MET A 162 2.95 -8.86 -1.19
N PRO A 163 3.66 -7.91 -0.55
CA PRO A 163 5.12 -7.98 -0.46
C PRO A 163 5.53 -9.31 0.15
N ARG A 164 6.22 -10.15 -0.63
CA ARG A 164 6.75 -11.41 -0.12
C ARG A 164 7.91 -11.09 0.80
N LEU A 165 7.76 -11.39 2.08
CA LEU A 165 8.87 -11.30 3.05
C LEU A 165 10.01 -12.19 2.53
N THR A 166 11.12 -11.57 2.14
CA THR A 166 12.33 -12.29 1.74
C THR A 166 12.84 -13.06 2.97
N GLY A 167 12.60 -14.37 3.01
CA GLY A 167 13.07 -15.28 4.06
C GLY A 167 12.00 -15.96 4.91
N ASP A 168 10.72 -15.63 4.77
CA ASP A 168 9.65 -16.40 5.42
C ASP A 168 9.10 -17.47 4.46
N LYS A 169 9.08 -18.71 4.93
CA LYS A 169 8.34 -19.81 4.28
C LYS A 169 6.87 -19.38 4.22
N PRO A 170 6.15 -19.60 3.10
CA PRO A 170 4.77 -19.18 2.97
C PRO A 170 3.97 -19.64 4.19
N LEU A 171 3.38 -18.68 4.90
CA LEU A 171 2.38 -18.96 5.92
C LEU A 171 1.25 -19.69 5.19
N ASN A 172 1.05 -20.96 5.56
CA ASN A 172 -0.05 -21.76 5.05
C ASN A 172 -1.34 -20.96 5.16
N GLU A 173 -2.04 -20.86 4.03
CA GLU A 173 -3.25 -20.09 3.76
C GLU A 173 -4.50 -20.63 4.48
N LYS A 174 -4.34 -21.03 5.73
CA LYS A 174 -5.42 -21.49 6.60
C LYS A 174 -5.16 -21.00 8.01
N THR A 175 -5.45 -19.74 8.25
CA THR A 175 -5.81 -19.23 9.58
C THR A 175 -6.32 -17.80 9.44
N ARG A 176 -7.60 -17.68 9.05
CA ARG A 176 -8.45 -16.62 9.58
C ARG A 176 -9.49 -17.34 10.47
N PRO A 177 -9.72 -16.89 11.71
CA PRO A 177 -10.78 -17.45 12.56
C PRO A 177 -12.16 -17.24 11.95
#